data_AF-A0A4Y7U2N7-F1
#
_entry.id   AF-A0A4Y7U2N7-F1
#
_cell.length_a   1.000
_cell.length_b   1.000
_cell.length_c   1.000
_cell.angle_alpha   90.00
_cell.angle_beta   90.00
_cell.angle_gamma   90.00
#
_symmetry.space_group_name_H-M   'P 1'
#
loop_
_entity.id
_entity.type
_entity.pdbx_description
1 polymer ?
#
loop_
_entity_poly.entity_id
_entity_poly.type
_entity_poly.pdbx_seq_one_letter_code
_entity_poly.pdbx_strand_id
1 'polypeptide(L)' 'LVNIPIIASGGAGNIQHFVDSFKVGKADAALAASVFHFKEIEIKALKEELRKNDIEVRL' A
#
# COMPACT_ATOMS: atom_id res chain seq x y z
N LEU A 1 -2.29 -21.32 5.02
CA LEU A 1 -1.34 -20.22 5.27
C LEU A 1 -0.01 -20.61 4.67
N VAL A 2 0.60 -19.73 3.87
CA VAL A 2 1.93 -19.94 3.28
C VAL A 2 2.94 -19.10 4.05
N ASN A 3 4.14 -19.63 4.28
CA ASN A 3 5.19 -18.94 5.04
C ASN A 3 6.19 -18.25 4.09
N ILE A 4 5.67 -17.49 3.14
CA ILE A 4 6.46 -16.72 2.19
C ILE A 4 5.86 -15.30 2.09
N PRO A 5 6.67 -14.26 1.89
CA PRO A 5 6.16 -12.90 1.72
C PRO A 5 5.23 -12.78 0.52
N ILE A 6 4.14 -12.04 0.69
CA ILE A 6 3.09 -11.81 -0.30
C ILE A 6 3.05 -10.34 -0.69
N ILE A 7 3.07 -10.09 -2.00
CA ILE A 7 2.87 -8.75 -2.58
C ILE A 7 1.45 -8.66 -3.09
N ALA A 8 0.64 -7.76 -2.52
CA ALA A 8 -0.65 -7.40 -3.09
C ALA A 8 -0.43 -6.55 -4.35
N SER A 9 -0.97 -6.99 -5.49
CA SER A 9 -0.75 -6.34 -6.79
C SER A 9 -2.05 -6.26 -7.58
N GLY A 10 -2.41 -5.05 -8.01
CA GLY A 10 -3.61 -4.76 -8.82
C GLY A 10 -4.79 -4.24 -8.02
N GLY A 11 -5.57 -3.31 -8.60
CA GLY A 11 -6.81 -2.77 -8.02
C GLY A 11 -6.67 -1.60 -7.05
N ALA A 12 -5.45 -1.17 -6.70
CA ALA A 12 -5.24 0.03 -5.90
C ALA A 12 -5.63 1.29 -6.70
N GLY A 13 -6.60 2.07 -6.18
CA GLY A 13 -7.12 3.29 -6.83
C GLY A 13 -7.19 4.50 -5.89
N ASN A 14 -7.01 4.29 -4.59
CA ASN A 14 -6.92 5.35 -3.58
C ASN A 14 -6.01 4.87 -2.43
N ILE A 15 -5.66 5.78 -1.51
CA ILE A 15 -4.78 5.48 -0.37
C ILE A 15 -5.37 4.40 0.55
N GLN A 16 -6.69 4.37 0.74
CA GLN A 16 -7.35 3.38 1.61
C GLN A 16 -7.12 1.95 1.10
N HIS A 17 -7.08 1.72 -0.21
CA HIS A 17 -6.79 0.38 -0.75
C HIS A 17 -5.41 -0.15 -0.30
N PHE A 18 -4.42 0.74 -0.13
CA PHE A 18 -3.12 0.34 0.42
C PHE A 18 -3.24 0.01 1.91
N VAL A 19 -3.91 0.86 2.71
CA VAL A 19 -4.14 0.60 4.14
C VAL A 19 -4.84 -0.75 4.33
N ASP A 20 -5.89 -1.03 3.55
CA ASP A 20 -6.66 -2.26 3.63
C ASP A 20 -5.81 -3.48 3.23
N SER A 21 -4.93 -3.34 2.24
CA SER A 21 -4.02 -4.42 1.84
C SER A 21 -3.11 -4.89 2.99
N PHE A 22 -2.70 -3.96 3.87
CA PHE A 22 -1.89 -4.28 5.04
C PHE A 22 -2.74 -4.71 6.23
N LYS A 23 -3.79 -3.96 6.59
CA LYS A 23 -4.60 -4.21 7.80
C LYS A 23 -5.54 -5.40 7.67
N VAL A 24 -6.21 -5.53 6.54
CA VAL A 24 -7.21 -6.58 6.29
C VAL A 24 -6.58 -7.73 5.51
N GLY A 25 -5.89 -7.39 4.41
CA GLY A 25 -5.26 -8.36 3.52
C GLY A 25 -4.02 -9.05 4.10
N LYS A 26 -3.39 -8.45 5.12
CA LYS A 26 -2.14 -8.94 5.74
C LYS A 26 -1.02 -9.17 4.71
N ALA A 27 -0.99 -8.35 3.66
CA ALA A 27 0.09 -8.39 2.67
C ALA A 27 1.39 -7.85 3.30
N ASP A 28 2.52 -8.41 2.89
CA ASP A 28 3.84 -7.95 3.32
C ASP A 28 4.31 -6.73 2.51
N ALA A 29 3.78 -6.57 1.29
CA ALA A 29 4.01 -5.42 0.43
C ALA A 29 2.80 -5.13 -0.48
N ALA A 30 2.72 -3.90 -0.98
CA ALA A 30 1.71 -3.47 -1.95
C ALA A 30 2.38 -2.87 -3.19
N LEU A 31 1.94 -3.28 -4.37
CA LEU A 31 2.41 -2.81 -5.67
C LEU A 31 1.27 -2.10 -6.41
N ALA A 32 1.56 -0.90 -6.91
CA ALA A 32 0.69 -0.18 -7.82
C ALA A 32 1.52 0.53 -8.89
N ALA A 33 0.94 0.74 -10.08
CA ALA A 33 1.62 1.36 -11.21
C ALA A 33 0.89 2.63 -11.67
N SER A 34 -0.34 2.49 -12.19
CA SER A 34 -1.09 3.58 -12.81
C SER A 34 -1.27 4.79 -11.90
N VAL A 35 -1.66 4.58 -10.63
CA VAL A 35 -1.89 5.67 -9.65
C VAL A 35 -0.65 6.52 -9.39
N PHE A 36 0.55 5.93 -9.50
CA PHE A 36 1.81 6.66 -9.35
C PHE A 36 2.27 7.26 -10.68
N HIS A 37 2.09 6.53 -11.79
CA HIS A 37 2.46 7.01 -13.13
C HIS A 37 1.67 8.26 -13.53
N PHE A 38 0.38 8.28 -13.23
CA PHE A 38 -0.52 9.41 -13.49
C PHE A 38 -0.53 10.45 -12.36
N LYS A 39 0.27 10.26 -11.31
CA LYS A 39 0.38 11.16 -10.14
C LYS A 39 -0.95 11.40 -9.41
N GLU A 40 -1.87 10.44 -9.48
CA GLU A 40 -3.14 10.47 -8.74
C GLU A 40 -2.89 10.31 -7.23
N ILE A 41 -1.84 9.57 -6.88
CA ILE A 41 -1.37 9.41 -5.51
C ILE A 41 0.11 9.77 -5.47
N GLU A 42 0.45 10.70 -4.58
CA GLU A 42 1.83 11.09 -4.33
C GLU A 42 2.46 10.12 -3.30
N ILE A 43 3.70 9.68 -3.54
CA ILE A 43 4.33 8.62 -2.74
C ILE A 43 4.53 9.07 -1.28
N LYS A 44 4.92 10.33 -1.06
CA LYS A 44 5.09 10.85 0.31
C LYS A 44 3.73 10.93 1.02
N ALA A 45 2.68 11.42 0.38
CA ALA A 45 1.33 11.42 0.93
C ALA A 45 0.84 10.00 1.30
N LEU A 46 1.07 9.01 0.43
CA LEU A 46 0.78 7.60 0.73
C LEU A 46 1.54 7.11 1.97
N LYS A 47 2.86 7.32 2.02
CA LYS A 47 3.69 6.89 3.17
C LYS A 47 3.26 7.57 4.47
N GLU A 48 2.94 8.85 4.42
CA GLU A 48 2.45 9.58 5.60
C GLU A 48 1.14 8.99 6.11
N GLU A 49 0.21 8.64 5.21
CA GLU A 49 -1.07 8.05 5.57
C GLU A 49 -0.94 6.62 6.10
N LEU A 50 -0.03 5.82 5.53
CA LEU A 50 0.32 4.50 6.06
C LEU A 50 0.88 4.62 7.48
N ARG A 51 1.80 5.55 7.72
CA ARG A 51 2.34 5.79 9.07
C ARG A 51 1.27 6.24 10.07
N LYS A 52 0.33 7.11 9.67
CA LYS A 52 -0.82 7.51 10.52
C LYS A 52 -1.72 6.33 10.88
N ASN A 53 -1.71 5.29 10.05
CA ASN A 53 -2.48 4.07 10.24
C ASN A 53 -1.68 2.98 10.99
N ASP A 54 -0.58 3.34 11.65
CA ASP A 54 0.31 2.41 12.38
C ASP A 54 0.95 1.34 11.47
N ILE A 55 1.15 1.65 10.19
CA ILE A 55 1.88 0.80 9.24
C ILE A 55 3.29 1.35 9.09
N GLU A 56 4.29 0.56 9.49
CA GLU A 56 5.69 0.96 9.44
C GLU A 56 6.15 1.06 7.98
N VAL A 57 6.67 2.23 7.62
CA VAL A 57 7.14 2.53 6.27
C VAL A 57 8.43 3.33 6.32
N ARG A 58 9.33 3.09 5.38
CA ARG A 58 10.54 3.88 5.20
C ARG A 58 10.18 5.26 4.64
N LEU A 59 10.49 6.33 5.37
CA LEU A 59 10.32 7.71 4.89
C LEU A 59 11.43 8.09 3.91
#